data_AF-A0A2E7VR38-F1
#
_entry.id   AF-A0A2E7VR38-F1
#
_cell.length_a   1.000
_cell.length_b   1.000
_cell.length_c   1.000
_cell.angle_alpha   90.00
_cell.angle_beta   90.00
_cell.angle_gamma   90.00
#
_symmetry.space_group_name_H-M   'P 1'
#
loop_
_entity.id
_entity.type
_entity.pdbx_description
1 polymer ?
#
loop_
_entity_poly.entity_id
_entity_poly.type
_entity_poly.pdbx_seq_one_letter_code
_entity_poly.pdbx_strand_id
1 'polypeptide(L)' 'MALDTKIYEMLKTQAEAEKAKAMLTLELLNKNGVGVGEHSTKDFYENAESALMMLVDANDKLETLNSLYKDSKLK' A
#
# COMPACT_ATOMS: atom_id res chain seq x y z
N MET A 1 6.57 -13.17 19.45
CA MET A 1 7.41 -13.89 18.48
C MET A 1 8.52 -12.94 18.05
N ALA A 2 9.78 -13.34 17.98
CA ALA A 2 10.85 -12.46 17.52
C ALA A 2 10.95 -12.54 15.99
N LEU A 3 10.80 -11.41 15.29
CA LEU A 3 10.90 -11.36 13.84
C LEU A 3 12.37 -11.20 13.41
N ASP A 4 12.84 -12.09 12.54
CA ASP A 4 14.19 -12.02 11.97
C ASP A 4 14.38 -10.74 11.14
N THR A 5 15.56 -10.13 11.21
CA THR A 5 15.85 -8.85 10.54
C THR A 5 15.72 -8.94 9.02
N LYS A 6 16.18 -10.03 8.39
CA LYS A 6 16.08 -10.17 6.93
C LYS A 6 14.64 -10.36 6.49
N ILE A 7 13.86 -11.12 7.26
CA ILE A 7 12.42 -11.29 7.00
C ILE A 7 11.69 -9.96 7.15
N TYR A 8 11.98 -9.20 8.21
CA TYR A 8 11.43 -7.87 8.42
C TYR A 8 11.75 -6.91 7.27
N GLU A 9 13.02 -6.82 6.86
CA GLU A 9 13.44 -5.92 5.77
C GLU A 9 12.77 -6.28 4.44
N MET A 10 12.69 -7.57 4.12
CA MET A 10 12.06 -8.06 2.89
C MET A 10 10.55 -7.74 2.88
N LEU A 11 9.82 -8.03 3.97
CA LEU A 11 8.39 -7.73 4.07
C LEU A 11 8.10 -6.22 4.13
N LYS A 12 8.93 -5.45 4.83
CA LYS A 12 8.83 -3.99 4.89
C LYS A 12 9.00 -3.37 3.51
N THR A 13 10.02 -3.78 2.77
CA THR A 13 10.28 -3.28 1.41
C THR A 13 9.11 -3.59 0.47
N GLN A 14 8.51 -4.79 0.59
CA GLN A 14 7.32 -5.14 -0.18
C GLN A 14 6.14 -4.22 0.15
N ALA A 15 5.84 -4.01 1.44
CA ALA A 15 4.74 -3.15 1.85
C ALA A 15 4.97 -1.66 1.47
N GLU A 16 6.21 -1.17 1.52
CA GLU A 16 6.57 0.17 1.02
C GLU A 16 6.33 0.30 -0.49
N ALA A 17 6.67 -0.73 -1.26
CA ALA A 17 6.40 -0.74 -2.70
C ALA A 17 4.89 -0.78 -3.01
N GLU A 18 4.12 -1.57 -2.26
CA GLU A 18 2.65 -1.63 -2.39
C GLU A 18 2.02 -0.27 -2.07
N LYS A 19 2.45 0.39 -1.00
CA LYS A 19 2.03 1.74 -0.62
C LYS A 19 2.34 2.76 -1.72
N ALA A 20 3.56 2.75 -2.26
CA ALA A 20 3.97 3.67 -3.32
C ALA A 20 3.13 3.47 -4.59
N LYS A 21 2.88 2.22 -4.98
CA LYS A 21 2.02 1.88 -6.13
C LYS A 21 0.59 2.40 -5.93
N ALA A 22 0.01 2.17 -4.75
CA ALA A 22 -1.33 2.62 -4.42
C ALA A 22 -1.45 4.16 -4.47
N MET A 23 -0.50 4.86 -3.86
CA MET A 23 -0.46 6.33 -3.89
C MET A 23 -0.29 6.87 -5.32
N LEU A 24 0.58 6.28 -6.13
CA LEU A 24 0.76 6.67 -7.52
C LEU A 24 -0.52 6.48 -8.33
N THR A 25 -1.24 5.36 -8.14
CA THR A 25 -2.52 5.15 -8.81
C THR A 25 -3.54 6.22 -8.44
N LEU A 26 -3.68 6.56 -7.15
CA LEU A 26 -4.60 7.62 -6.71
C LEU A 26 -4.21 8.99 -7.29
N GLU A 27 -2.91 9.30 -7.35
CA GLU A 27 -2.40 10.53 -7.96
C GLU A 27 -2.71 10.59 -9.46
N LEU A 28 -2.51 9.49 -10.19
CA LEU A 28 -2.80 9.40 -11.61
C LEU A 28 -4.30 9.53 -11.89
N LEU A 29 -5.16 8.91 -11.07
CA LEU A 29 -6.61 9.07 -11.16
C LEU A 29 -7.03 10.54 -10.97
N ASN A 30 -6.43 11.23 -10.00
CA ASN A 30 -6.69 12.65 -9.76
C ASN A 30 -6.23 13.55 -10.92
N LYS A 31 -5.05 13.27 -11.49
CA LYS A 31 -4.46 14.08 -12.58
C LYS A 31 -5.09 13.83 -13.95
N ASN A 32 -5.56 12.61 -14.22
CA ASN A 32 -6.09 12.18 -15.53
C ASN A 32 -7.62 12.26 -15.64
N GLY A 33 -8.31 13.00 -14.75
CA GLY A 33 -9.77 13.17 -14.76
C GLY A 33 -10.38 13.82 -16.01
N VAL A 34 -9.57 14.12 -17.03
CA VAL A 34 -9.97 14.68 -18.33
C VAL A 34 -9.80 13.62 -19.42
N GLY A 35 -10.79 12.72 -19.52
CA GLY A 35 -10.80 11.69 -20.57
C GLY A 35 -11.75 10.54 -20.30
N VAL A 36 -12.99 10.81 -19.86
CA VAL A 36 -14.07 9.81 -19.82
C VAL A 36 -14.52 9.55 -21.27
N GLY A 37 -13.61 9.00 -22.09
CA GLY A 37 -13.78 8.81 -23.52
C GLY A 37 -13.93 7.34 -23.91
N GLU A 38 -13.27 6.41 -23.21
CA GLU A 38 -13.37 4.96 -23.46
C GLU A 38 -13.39 4.08 -22.19
N HIS A 39 -13.04 4.62 -21.02
CA HIS A 39 -13.23 3.95 -19.72
C HIS A 39 -14.44 4.55 -19.02
N SER A 40 -15.32 3.69 -18.50
CA SER A 40 -16.55 4.13 -17.85
C SER A 40 -16.24 4.85 -16.54
N THR A 41 -17.15 5.72 -16.07
CA THR A 41 -17.06 6.30 -14.72
C THR A 41 -17.00 5.22 -13.63
N LYS A 42 -17.50 4.01 -13.92
CA LYS A 42 -17.44 2.85 -13.03
C LYS A 42 -16.00 2.33 -12.88
N ASP A 43 -15.25 2.19 -13.98
CA ASP A 43 -13.85 1.76 -13.95
C ASP A 43 -12.98 2.74 -13.14
N PHE A 44 -13.28 4.04 -13.23
CA PHE A 44 -12.62 5.05 -12.41
C PHE A 44 -12.83 4.80 -10.91
N TYR A 45 -14.07 4.59 -10.47
CA TYR A 45 -14.38 4.35 -9.07
C TYR A 45 -13.81 3.03 -8.56
N GLU A 46 -13.91 1.95 -9.33
CA GLU A 46 -13.34 0.64 -8.97
C GLU A 46 -11.80 0.72 -8.82
N ASN A 47 -11.12 1.46 -9.69
CA ASN A 47 -9.67 1.69 -9.58
C ASN A 47 -9.32 2.53 -8.35
N ALA A 48 -10.12 3.56 -8.03
CA ALA A 48 -9.90 4.38 -6.85
C ALA A 48 -10.08 3.58 -5.55
N GLU A 49 -11.13 2.78 -5.46
CA GLU A 49 -11.41 1.91 -4.32
C GLU A 49 -10.33 0.84 -4.14
N SER A 50 -9.93 0.18 -5.23
CA SER A 50 -8.85 -0.82 -5.21
C SER A 50 -7.52 -0.23 -4.75
N ALA A 51 -7.17 0.98 -5.24
CA ALA A 51 -5.96 1.66 -4.82
C ALA A 51 -6.03 2.09 -3.34
N LEU A 52 -7.19 2.55 -2.86
CA LEU A 52 -7.38 2.87 -1.45
C LEU A 52 -7.23 1.63 -0.55
N MET A 53 -7.83 0.51 -0.93
CA MET A 53 -7.71 -0.75 -0.17
C MET A 53 -6.25 -1.21 -0.11
N MET A 54 -5.53 -1.16 -1.24
CA MET A 54 -4.09 -1.48 -1.29
C MET A 54 -3.26 -0.56 -0.39
N LEU A 55 -3.62 0.72 -0.30
CA LEU A 55 -2.95 1.68 0.58
C LEU A 55 -3.21 1.36 2.07
N VAL A 56 -4.45 1.04 2.44
CA VAL A 56 -4.81 0.65 3.81
C VAL A 56 -4.04 -0.60 4.21
N ASP A 57 -4.11 -1.67 3.41
CA ASP A 57 -3.42 -2.92 3.66
C ASP A 57 -1.90 -2.73 3.82
N ALA A 58 -1.28 -1.92 2.95
CA ALA A 58 0.14 -1.64 3.03
C ALA A 58 0.53 -0.90 4.32
N ASN A 59 -0.29 0.05 4.78
CA ASN A 59 -0.05 0.74 6.04
C ASN A 59 -0.20 -0.20 7.24
N ASP A 60 -1.26 -1.02 7.27
CA ASP A 60 -1.51 -1.99 8.35
C ASP A 60 -0.39 -3.04 8.43
N LYS A 61 0.11 -3.52 7.28
CA LYS A 61 1.30 -4.38 7.21
C LYS A 61 2.52 -3.70 7.81
N LEU A 62 2.80 -2.45 7.45
CA LEU A 62 3.96 -1.71 7.97
C LEU A 62 3.87 -1.49 9.47
N GLU A 63 2.69 -1.11 9.98
CA GLU A 63 2.47 -0.94 11.42
C GLU A 63 2.69 -2.25 12.18
N THR A 64 2.11 -3.34 11.68
CA THR A 64 2.25 -4.68 12.26
C THR A 64 3.70 -5.13 12.27
N LEU A 65 4.43 -4.98 11.15
CA LEU A 65 5.84 -5.35 11.03
C LEU A 65 6.71 -4.55 12.00
N ASN A 66 6.49 -3.23 12.10
CA ASN A 66 7.22 -2.37 13.02
C ASN A 66 6.98 -2.76 14.47
N SER A 67 5.73 -3.07 14.83
CA SER A 67 5.36 -3.51 16.18
C SER A 67 6.06 -4.83 16.55
N LEU A 68 5.97 -5.84 15.68
CA LEU A 68 6.60 -7.15 15.89
C LEU A 68 8.14 -7.08 15.94
N TYR A 69 8.75 -6.22 15.13
CA TYR A 69 10.20 -6.03 15.13
C TYR A 69 10.69 -5.25 16.36
N LYS A 70 9.93 -4.26 16.84
CA LYS A 70 10.27 -3.53 18.07
C LYS A 70 10.19 -4.44 19.29
N ASP A 71 9.13 -5.24 19.40
CA ASP A 71 8.94 -6.19 20.50
C ASP A 71 10.02 -7.27 20.55
N SER A 72 10.64 -7.59 19.40
CA SER A 72 11.76 -8.54 19.34
C SER A 72 13.07 -7.97 19.84
N LYS A 73 13.23 -6.63 19.87
CA LYS A 73 14.45 -5.93 20.34
C LYS A 73 14.38 -5.50 21.81
N LEU A 74 13.18 -5.52 22.41
CA LEU A 74 12.94 -5.19 23.82
C LEU A 74 13.11 -6.40 24.76
N LYS A 75 13.34 -7.60 24.20
CA LYS A 75 13.61 -8.85 24.92
C LYS A 75 15.08 -9.21 24.82
#